data_AF-A0A1C2JCN8-F1
#
_entry.id   AF-A0A1C2JCN8-F1
#
_cell.length_a   1.000
_cell.length_b   1.000
_cell.length_c   1.000
_cell.angle_alpha   90.00
_cell.angle_beta   90.00
_cell.angle_gamma   90.00
#
_symmetry.space_group_name_H-M   'P 1'
#
loop_
_entity.id
_entity.type
_entity.pdbx_description
1 polymer ?
#
loop_
_entity_poly.entity_id
_entity_poly.type
_entity_poly.pdbx_seq_one_letter_code
_entity_poly.pdbx_strand_id
1 'polypeptide(L)'
;MKRFHVHVAVNDLTASIAFYSKLFGQAPSKEQPDYAKWMLEDPRLNFAISSRGHAIGVNHFGMQADSTEELAGLKVLADDASGGTTLDQGETACCYAKSEKHWTVDPQGLAWEHFLTMSDAVAFGEDTATQTGACCIPPHSSEGAAKQEPCCTPQKTVPDQQQQCCR
;
A
#
# COMPACT_ATOMS: atom_id res chain seq x y z
N MET A 1 9.60 10.67 12.47
CA MET A 1 8.87 9.57 13.13
C MET A 1 8.14 8.79 12.03
N LYS A 2 8.62 7.60 11.71
CA LYS A 2 8.15 6.83 10.54
C LYS A 2 6.64 6.57 10.57
N ARG A 3 6.04 6.53 9.38
CA ARG A 3 4.60 6.33 9.17
C ARG A 3 4.36 5.05 8.39
N PHE A 4 3.44 4.22 8.86
CA PHE A 4 3.10 2.98 8.16
C PHE A 4 2.40 3.30 6.86
N HIS A 5 2.73 2.59 5.79
CA HIS A 5 2.15 2.76 4.46
C HIS A 5 1.46 1.47 4.02
N VAL A 6 0.27 1.62 3.43
CA VAL A 6 -0.44 0.53 2.77
C VAL A 6 -1.03 1.03 1.47
N HIS A 7 -0.82 0.30 0.39
CA HIS A 7 -1.55 0.50 -0.86
C HIS A 7 -2.49 -0.68 -1.11
N VAL A 8 -3.77 -0.38 -1.29
CA VAL A 8 -4.80 -1.38 -1.65
C VAL A 8 -5.29 -1.14 -3.08
N ALA A 9 -5.23 -2.17 -3.92
CA ALA A 9 -5.85 -2.14 -5.23
C ALA A 9 -7.36 -2.39 -5.10
N VAL A 10 -8.17 -1.51 -5.67
CA VAL A 10 -9.64 -1.54 -5.57
C VAL A 10 -10.29 -1.57 -6.95
N ASN A 11 -11.48 -2.14 -7.04
CA ASN A 11 -12.26 -2.18 -8.29
C ASN A 11 -12.97 -0.83 -8.54
N ASP A 12 -13.62 -0.30 -7.49
CA ASP A 12 -14.43 0.92 -7.57
C ASP A 12 -13.83 1.94 -6.61
N LEU A 13 -13.12 2.91 -7.19
CA LEU A 13 -12.47 3.97 -6.43
C LEU A 13 -13.48 4.83 -5.68
N THR A 14 -14.62 5.18 -6.30
CA THR A 14 -15.60 6.09 -5.70
C THR A 14 -16.26 5.44 -4.48
N ALA A 15 -16.71 4.19 -4.62
CA ALA A 15 -17.27 3.43 -3.51
C ALA A 15 -16.24 3.24 -2.38
N SER A 16 -14.98 3.01 -2.74
CA SER A 16 -13.89 2.82 -1.77
C SER A 16 -13.55 4.11 -1.03
N ILE A 17 -13.49 5.26 -1.71
CA ILE A 17 -13.29 6.58 -1.08
C ILE A 17 -14.41 6.84 -0.07
N ALA A 18 -15.67 6.60 -0.44
CA ALA A 18 -16.80 6.78 0.46
C ALA A 18 -16.72 5.88 1.71
N PHE A 19 -16.25 4.64 1.55
CA PHE A 19 -16.04 3.71 2.66
C PHE A 19 -14.90 4.14 3.58
N TYR A 20 -13.69 4.33 3.03
CA TYR A 20 -12.50 4.65 3.83
C TYR A 20 -12.59 6.02 4.48
N SER A 21 -13.23 7.00 3.85
CA SER A 21 -13.44 8.31 4.48
C SER A 21 -14.32 8.23 5.72
N LYS A 22 -15.31 7.33 5.73
CA LYS A 22 -16.12 7.04 6.93
C LYS A 22 -15.32 6.25 7.96
N LEU A 23 -14.55 5.25 7.52
CA LEU A 23 -13.73 4.42 8.40
C LEU A 23 -12.69 5.26 9.15
N PHE A 24 -12.07 6.21 8.47
CA PHE A 24 -11.04 7.09 9.04
C PHE A 24 -11.59 8.39 9.63
N GLY A 25 -12.88 8.67 9.44
CA GLY A 25 -13.51 9.91 9.90
C GLY A 25 -12.99 11.18 9.20
N GLN A 26 -12.30 11.06 8.06
CA GLN A 26 -11.78 12.21 7.29
C GLN A 26 -11.74 11.91 5.78
N ALA A 27 -11.84 12.97 4.98
CA ALA A 27 -11.68 12.89 3.52
C ALA A 27 -10.22 12.54 3.13
N PRO A 28 -9.97 12.09 1.87
CA PRO A 28 -8.62 11.91 1.38
C PRO A 28 -7.81 13.22 1.46
N SER A 29 -6.55 13.10 1.84
CA SER A 29 -5.56 14.18 1.73
C SER A 29 -5.17 14.48 0.27
N LYS A 30 -5.33 13.49 -0.62
CA LYS A 30 -5.11 13.61 -2.07
C LYS A 30 -6.09 12.72 -2.80
N GLU A 31 -6.69 13.26 -3.85
CA GLU A 31 -7.61 12.54 -4.72
C GLU A 31 -7.25 12.84 -6.18
N GLN A 32 -7.33 11.81 -7.01
CA GLN A 32 -7.07 11.80 -8.45
C GLN A 32 -8.06 10.81 -9.09
N PRO A 33 -8.26 10.85 -10.42
CA PRO A 33 -9.27 10.01 -11.09
C PRO A 33 -9.15 8.50 -10.85
N ASP A 34 -7.95 8.01 -10.52
CA ASP A 34 -7.64 6.60 -10.32
C ASP A 34 -6.88 6.32 -9.00
N TYR A 35 -6.80 7.30 -8.10
CA TYR A 35 -6.01 7.22 -6.87
C TYR A 35 -6.56 8.11 -5.75
N ALA A 36 -6.54 7.61 -4.51
CA ALA A 36 -6.80 8.41 -3.33
C ALA A 36 -5.86 8.05 -2.18
N LYS A 37 -5.54 9.03 -1.34
CA LYS A 37 -4.62 8.88 -0.20
C LYS A 37 -5.12 9.58 1.06
N TRP A 38 -5.00 8.92 2.21
CA TRP A 38 -5.23 9.49 3.54
C TRP A 38 -3.91 9.53 4.32
N MET A 39 -3.72 10.64 5.05
CA MET A 39 -2.63 10.81 6.02
C MET A 39 -3.29 10.99 7.39
N LEU A 40 -3.16 9.98 8.26
CA LEU A 40 -3.72 9.96 9.62
C LEU A 40 -2.62 10.17 10.65
N GLU A 41 -2.81 10.98 11.68
CA GLU A 41 -1.77 11.18 12.70
C GLU A 41 -1.85 10.18 13.87
N ASP A 42 -3.03 9.65 14.18
CA ASP A 42 -3.23 8.68 15.26
C ASP A 42 -4.24 7.60 14.84
N PRO A 43 -3.78 6.39 14.46
CA PRO A 43 -2.37 5.99 14.29
C PRO A 43 -1.70 6.67 13.08
N ARG A 44 -0.36 6.79 13.09
CA ARG A 44 0.41 7.33 11.95
C ARG A 44 0.34 6.41 10.73
N LEU A 45 -0.59 6.71 9.82
CA LEU A 45 -0.85 5.94 8.62
C LEU A 45 -0.79 6.81 7.36
N ASN A 46 -0.18 6.29 6.31
CA ASN A 46 -0.34 6.69 4.92
C ASN A 46 -1.13 5.55 4.24
N PHE A 47 -2.40 5.79 3.93
CA PHE A 47 -3.27 4.80 3.31
C PHE A 47 -3.59 5.22 1.90
N ALA A 48 -3.25 4.40 0.92
CA ALA A 48 -3.47 4.67 -0.49
C ALA A 48 -4.35 3.60 -1.13
N ILE A 49 -5.19 4.02 -2.07
CA ILE A 49 -5.97 3.12 -2.91
C ILE A 49 -5.84 3.52 -4.38
N SER A 50 -5.90 2.55 -5.30
CA SER A 50 -5.97 2.82 -6.73
C SER A 50 -6.76 1.78 -7.50
N SER A 51 -7.34 2.19 -8.62
CA SER A 51 -8.10 1.34 -9.55
C SER A 51 -7.36 1.15 -10.88
N ARG A 52 -6.14 0.58 -10.80
CA ARG A 52 -5.17 0.54 -11.92
C ARG A 52 -4.91 -0.87 -12.48
N GLY A 53 -5.88 -1.77 -12.34
CA GLY A 53 -5.79 -3.11 -12.95
C GLY A 53 -4.88 -4.12 -12.24
N HIS A 54 -4.36 -3.79 -11.05
CA HIS A 54 -3.74 -4.79 -10.17
C HIS A 54 -4.80 -5.72 -9.57
N ALA A 55 -4.38 -6.90 -9.12
CA ALA A 55 -5.25 -7.81 -8.38
C ALA A 55 -5.84 -7.11 -7.15
N ILE A 56 -7.16 -7.23 -6.95
CA ILE A 56 -7.86 -6.58 -5.84
C ILE A 56 -7.31 -7.10 -4.51
N GLY A 57 -7.04 -6.18 -3.59
CA GLY A 57 -6.50 -6.48 -2.27
C GLY A 57 -5.26 -5.67 -1.94
N VAL A 58 -4.55 -6.08 -0.89
CA VAL A 58 -3.28 -5.45 -0.51
C VAL A 58 -2.30 -5.63 -1.65
N ASN A 59 -1.81 -4.50 -2.17
CA ASN A 59 -0.86 -4.47 -3.27
C ASN A 59 0.58 -4.49 -2.73
N HIS A 60 0.87 -3.61 -1.77
CA HIS A 60 2.14 -3.56 -1.05
C HIS A 60 1.99 -2.88 0.31
N PHE A 61 2.97 -3.10 1.18
CA PHE A 61 3.16 -2.38 2.43
C PHE A 61 4.35 -1.43 2.33
N GLY A 62 4.53 -0.58 3.34
CA GLY A 62 5.74 0.21 3.44
C GLY A 62 5.91 1.01 4.71
N MET A 63 7.03 1.73 4.77
CA MET A 63 7.28 2.76 5.77
C MET A 63 7.71 4.05 5.08
N GLN A 64 6.96 5.11 5.34
CA GLN A 64 7.34 6.46 4.94
C GLN A 64 8.27 7.05 6.01
N ALA A 65 9.45 7.47 5.59
CA ALA A 65 10.41 8.23 6.38
C ALA A 65 10.10 9.74 6.32
N ASP A 66 10.47 10.47 7.37
CA ASP A 66 10.40 11.93 7.40
C ASP A 66 11.76 12.59 7.07
N SER A 67 12.85 11.82 7.03
CA SER A 67 14.19 12.31 6.68
C SER A 67 15.04 11.27 5.96
N THR A 68 16.12 11.74 5.34
CA THR A 68 17.12 10.90 4.66
C THR A 68 17.81 9.94 5.62
N GLU A 69 18.05 10.34 6.87
CA GLU A 69 18.65 9.49 7.90
C GLU A 69 17.69 8.37 8.32
N GLU A 70 16.39 8.68 8.45
CA GLU A 70 15.38 7.67 8.74
C GLU A 70 15.24 6.67 7.59
N LEU A 71 15.31 7.13 6.33
CA LEU A 71 15.26 6.27 5.15
C LEU A 71 16.50 5.37 5.05
N ALA A 72 17.69 5.92 5.25
CA ALA A 72 18.93 5.14 5.28
C ALA A 72 18.88 4.05 6.38
N GLY A 73 18.32 4.36 7.55
CA GLY A 73 18.10 3.38 8.61
C GLY A 73 17.13 2.26 8.20
N LEU A 74 16.06 2.58 7.47
CA LEU A 74 15.13 1.58 6.92
C LEU A 74 15.81 0.69 5.87
N LYS A 75 16.70 1.25 5.05
CA LYS A 75 17.47 0.48 4.08
C LYS A 75 18.34 -0.59 4.73
N VAL A 76 19.06 -0.24 5.78
CA VAL A 76 19.88 -1.21 6.54
C VAL A 76 19.02 -2.36 7.06
N LEU A 77 17.83 -2.07 7.61
CA LEU A 77 16.92 -3.11 8.10
C LEU A 77 16.38 -4.00 6.97
N ALA A 78 16.05 -3.40 5.82
CA ALA A 78 15.58 -4.14 4.65
C ALA A 78 16.66 -5.04 4.04
N ASP A 79 17.91 -4.56 3.99
CA ASP A 79 19.06 -5.31 3.51
C ASP A 79 19.33 -6.52 4.42
N ASP A 80 19.32 -6.32 5.74
CA ASP A 80 19.50 -7.41 6.72
C ASP A 80 18.39 -8.46 6.61
N ALA A 81 17.12 -8.03 6.54
CA ALA A 81 15.97 -8.92 6.46
C ALA A 81 15.91 -9.74 5.15
N SER A 82 16.44 -9.20 4.05
CA SER A 82 16.38 -9.81 2.72
C SER A 82 17.65 -10.57 2.32
N GLY A 83 18.66 -10.60 3.19
CA GLY A 83 19.98 -11.14 2.84
C GLY A 83 20.71 -10.33 1.77
N GLY A 84 20.46 -9.02 1.70
CA GLY A 84 21.09 -8.09 0.75
C GLY A 84 20.43 -8.04 -0.63
N THR A 85 19.16 -8.42 -0.75
CA THR A 85 18.43 -8.45 -2.04
C THR A 85 17.47 -7.27 -2.26
N THR A 86 17.66 -6.17 -1.51
CA THR A 86 16.91 -4.94 -1.69
C THR A 86 17.10 -4.35 -3.09
N LEU A 87 16.00 -3.94 -3.70
CA LEU A 87 15.98 -3.27 -5.00
C LEU A 87 15.91 -1.75 -4.78
N ASP A 88 17.03 -1.08 -4.98
CA ASP A 88 17.10 0.38 -4.93
C ASP A 88 16.50 0.97 -6.22
N GLN A 89 15.56 1.91 -6.07
CA GLN A 89 14.98 2.65 -7.21
C GLN A 89 15.38 4.13 -7.21
N GLY A 90 16.26 4.57 -6.30
CA GLY A 90 16.82 5.93 -6.28
C GLY A 90 15.77 7.04 -6.23
N GLU A 91 16.13 8.24 -6.72
CA GLU A 91 15.16 9.33 -6.95
C GLU A 91 14.24 8.98 -8.13
N THR A 92 12.94 8.92 -7.86
CA THR A 92 11.92 8.49 -8.83
C THR A 92 10.63 9.26 -8.58
N ALA A 93 9.89 9.54 -9.65
CA ALA A 93 8.52 10.01 -9.55
C ALA A 93 7.59 8.80 -9.67
N CYS A 94 7.01 8.30 -8.58
CA CYS A 94 5.86 7.39 -8.63
C CYS A 94 4.72 7.98 -7.78
N CYS A 95 3.47 7.72 -8.15
CA CYS A 95 2.30 8.11 -7.36
C CYS A 95 2.14 9.62 -7.11
N TYR A 96 2.40 10.45 -8.14
CA TYR A 96 2.27 11.91 -8.05
C TYR A 96 3.15 12.52 -6.94
N ALA A 97 4.29 11.91 -6.65
CA ALA A 97 5.27 12.42 -5.71
C ALA A 97 6.68 12.13 -6.24
N LYS A 98 7.59 13.08 -6.03
CA LYS A 98 9.03 12.82 -6.13
C LYS A 98 9.47 12.21 -4.81
N SER A 99 10.00 11.01 -4.86
CA SER A 99 10.46 10.30 -3.67
C SER A 99 11.79 9.61 -3.93
N GLU A 100 12.59 9.47 -2.88
CA GLU A 100 13.65 8.47 -2.83
C GLU A 100 13.04 7.18 -2.29
N LYS A 101 13.28 6.04 -2.95
CA LYS A 101 12.66 4.78 -2.53
C LYS A 101 13.52 3.54 -2.77
N HIS A 102 13.28 2.53 -1.95
CA HIS A 102 13.83 1.19 -2.11
C HIS A 102 12.80 0.13 -1.73
N TRP A 103 12.95 -1.06 -2.31
CA TRP A 103 11.99 -2.15 -2.18
C TRP A 103 12.64 -3.41 -1.64
N THR A 104 11.87 -4.16 -0.86
CA THR A 104 12.19 -5.55 -0.52
C THR A 104 10.94 -6.41 -0.69
N VAL A 105 11.11 -7.73 -0.72
CA VAL A 105 10.03 -8.69 -0.85
C VAL A 105 10.13 -9.66 0.31
N ASP A 106 9.03 -9.87 1.02
CA ASP A 106 9.01 -10.80 2.15
C ASP A 106 8.98 -12.26 1.67
N PRO A 107 9.12 -13.25 2.57
CA PRO A 107 9.12 -14.66 2.18
C PRO A 107 7.77 -15.17 1.64
N GLN A 108 6.70 -14.37 1.69
CA GLN A 108 5.39 -14.67 1.10
C GLN A 108 5.20 -14.03 -0.27
N GLY A 109 6.19 -13.27 -0.75
CA GLY A 109 6.13 -12.56 -2.03
C GLY A 109 5.50 -11.17 -1.93
N LEU A 110 5.19 -10.68 -0.73
CA LEU A 110 4.61 -9.37 -0.55
C LEU A 110 5.68 -8.28 -0.60
N ALA A 111 5.45 -7.30 -1.46
CA ALA A 111 6.34 -6.17 -1.64
C ALA A 111 6.24 -5.18 -0.48
N TRP A 112 7.40 -4.69 -0.06
CA TRP A 112 7.58 -3.66 0.96
C TRP A 112 8.34 -2.48 0.38
N GLU A 113 7.75 -1.29 0.46
CA GLU A 113 8.33 -0.02 0.03
C GLU A 113 8.83 0.79 1.22
N HIS A 114 10.04 1.33 1.11
CA HIS A 114 10.51 2.37 2.01
C HIS A 114 10.79 3.62 1.21
N PHE A 115 10.26 4.75 1.65
CA PHE A 115 10.36 5.97 0.87
C PHE A 115 10.38 7.24 1.70
N LEU A 116 10.99 8.28 1.13
CA LEU A 116 10.91 9.66 1.59
C LEU A 116 10.26 10.49 0.50
N THR A 117 9.08 11.05 0.77
CA THR A 117 8.42 11.98 -0.16
C THR A 117 9.07 13.35 -0.07
N MET A 118 9.65 13.82 -1.17
CA MET A 118 10.30 15.14 -1.25
C MET A 118 9.35 16.24 -1.73
N SER A 119 8.47 15.94 -2.68
CA SER A 119 7.47 16.90 -3.18
C SER A 119 6.32 16.22 -3.91
N ASP A 120 5.19 16.90 -4.04
CA ASP A 120 4.11 16.48 -4.95
C ASP A 120 4.55 16.63 -6.42
N ALA A 121 4.14 15.69 -7.26
CA ALA A 121 4.26 15.74 -8.72
C ALA A 121 2.86 15.88 -9.36
N VAL A 122 2.78 16.67 -10.43
CA VAL A 122 1.51 16.94 -11.14
C VAL A 122 1.12 15.77 -12.04
N ALA A 123 2.10 15.08 -12.61
CA ALA A 123 1.91 13.87 -13.39
C ALA A 123 2.12 12.62 -12.53
N PHE A 124 1.37 11.58 -12.84
CA PHE A 124 1.72 10.24 -12.36
C PHE A 124 3.03 9.82 -13.03
N GLY A 125 3.90 9.12 -12.30
CA GLY A 125 5.24 8.75 -12.76
C GLY A 125 5.32 8.26 -14.20
N GLU A 126 6.13 8.92 -15.03
CA GLU A 126 6.45 8.53 -16.41
C GLU A 126 7.71 7.64 -16.47
N ASP A 127 7.87 6.69 -15.55
CA ASP A 127 8.92 5.65 -15.69
C ASP A 127 8.46 4.63 -16.74
N THR A 128 8.49 5.03 -18.01
CA THR A 128 8.27 4.15 -19.17
C THR A 128 9.57 3.56 -19.65
N ALA A 129 9.74 2.25 -19.49
CA ALA A 129 9.91 1.33 -20.62
C ALA A 129 10.05 -0.13 -20.14
N THR A 130 9.09 -0.95 -20.56
CA THR A 130 9.11 -2.43 -20.58
C THR A 130 9.16 -3.17 -19.24
N GLN A 131 8.02 -3.20 -18.53
CA GLN A 131 7.26 -4.43 -18.23
C GLN A 131 5.95 -4.03 -17.51
N THR A 132 4.89 -4.78 -17.72
CA THR A 132 3.49 -4.43 -17.43
C THR A 132 3.23 -4.10 -15.94
N GLY A 133 2.98 -2.84 -15.61
CA GLY A 133 2.44 -2.41 -14.31
C GLY A 133 2.92 -1.01 -13.90
N ALA A 134 1.98 -0.08 -13.69
CA ALA A 134 2.22 1.34 -13.50
C ALA A 134 2.79 1.75 -12.12
N CYS A 135 3.56 0.90 -11.45
CA CYS A 135 4.57 1.27 -10.47
C CYS A 135 5.46 0.03 -10.35
N CYS A 136 6.78 0.21 -10.27
CA CYS A 136 7.79 -0.85 -10.28
C CYS A 136 7.78 -1.67 -8.96
N ILE A 137 6.62 -2.18 -8.59
CA ILE A 137 6.43 -3.14 -7.52
C ILE A 137 6.99 -4.47 -8.02
N PRO A 138 7.91 -5.12 -7.29
CA PRO A 138 8.38 -6.45 -7.65
C PRO A 138 7.18 -7.40 -7.80
N PRO A 139 7.10 -8.21 -8.86
CA PRO A 139 5.97 -9.10 -9.07
C PRO A 139 5.84 -10.06 -7.88
N HIS A 140 4.61 -10.18 -7.37
CA HIS A 140 4.27 -11.24 -6.42
C HIS A 140 4.41 -12.59 -7.11
N SER A 141 5.36 -13.42 -6.68
CA SER A 141 5.49 -14.80 -7.14
C SER A 141 4.32 -15.61 -6.57
N SER A 142 3.19 -15.65 -7.27
CA SER A 142 2.02 -16.45 -6.88
C SER A 142 2.17 -17.94 -7.24
N GLU A 143 3.32 -18.55 -6.95
CA GLU A 143 3.51 -20.00 -7.07
C GLU A 143 3.63 -20.60 -5.68
N GLY A 144 2.50 -20.87 -5.04
CA GLY A 144 2.51 -21.56 -3.74
C GLY A 144 1.31 -21.37 -2.81
N ALA A 145 0.18 -20.82 -3.26
CA ALA A 145 -1.02 -20.73 -2.43
C ALA A 145 -1.65 -22.13 -2.23
N ALA A 146 -1.07 -22.92 -1.33
CA ALA A 146 -1.73 -24.07 -0.74
C ALA A 146 -3.01 -23.59 -0.04
N LYS A 147 -4.13 -24.26 -0.31
CA LYS A 147 -5.42 -24.02 0.33
C LYS A 147 -5.27 -24.12 1.86
N GLN A 148 -5.14 -23.00 2.54
CA GLN A 148 -5.34 -22.92 3.98
C GLN A 148 -6.75 -22.42 4.23
N GLU A 149 -7.49 -23.17 5.05
CA GLU A 149 -8.83 -22.82 5.51
C GLU A 149 -8.80 -21.46 6.25
N PRO A 150 -9.85 -20.64 6.14
CA PRO A 150 -9.85 -19.30 6.71
C PRO A 150 -9.90 -19.35 8.24
N CYS A 151 -8.78 -19.04 8.89
CA CYS A 151 -8.76 -18.63 10.29
C CYS A 151 -9.22 -17.16 10.40
N CYS A 152 -10.21 -16.92 11.26
CA CYS A 152 -10.63 -15.61 11.79
C CYS A 152 -10.74 -14.44 10.79
N THR A 153 -11.41 -14.63 9.65
CA THR A 153 -11.92 -13.50 8.85
C THR A 153 -13.35 -13.20 9.27
N PRO A 154 -13.74 -11.93 9.53
CA PRO A 154 -15.13 -11.57 9.75
C PRO A 154 -15.93 -11.91 8.48
N GLN A 155 -16.66 -13.02 8.49
CA GLN A 155 -17.63 -13.30 7.45
C GLN A 155 -18.75 -12.27 7.59
N LYS A 156 -19.10 -11.59 6.49
CA LYS A 156 -20.34 -10.83 6.41
C LYS A 156 -21.50 -11.82 6.61
N THR A 157 -21.99 -11.94 7.83
CA THR A 157 -23.31 -12.52 8.07
C THR A 157 -24.33 -11.54 7.52
N VAL A 158 -24.93 -11.90 6.39
CA VAL A 158 -26.20 -11.30 5.96
C VAL A 158 -27.20 -11.61 7.09
N PRO A 159 -27.87 -10.61 7.69
CA PRO A 159 -28.81 -10.88 8.77
C PRO A 159 -30.05 -11.52 8.17
N ASP A 160 -30.17 -12.84 8.31
CA ASP A 160 -31.46 -13.51 8.18
C ASP A 160 -32.21 -13.41 9.51
N GLN A 161 -33.53 -13.28 9.38
CA GLN A 161 -34.44 -12.91 10.44
C GLN A 161 -34.52 -13.95 11.56
N GLN A 162 -34.79 -13.43 12.77
CA GLN A 162 -35.36 -14.14 13.91
C GLN A 162 -34.51 -15.25 14.53
N GLN A 163 -33.82 -14.90 15.61
CA GLN A 163 -34.03 -15.60 16.88
C GLN A 163 -33.70 -14.69 18.06
N GLN A 164 -34.69 -14.55 18.94
CA GLN A 164 -34.65 -13.78 20.17
C GLN A 164 -33.60 -14.38 21.11
N CYS A 165 -32.67 -13.56 21.60
CA CYS A 165 -31.86 -13.93 22.77
C CYS A 165 -32.64 -13.62 24.05
N CYS A 166 -32.77 -14.63 24.89
CA CYS A 166 -33.52 -14.64 26.15
C CYS A 166 -33.03 -13.62 27.19
N ARG A 167 -33.95 -13.33 28.13
CA ARG A 167 -33.88 -12.38 29.26
C ARG A 167 -32.69 -12.55 30.20
#